data_AF-B6VVX2-F1
#
_entry.id   AF-B6VVX2-F1
#
_cell.length_a   1.000
_cell.length_b   1.000
_cell.length_c   1.000
_cell.angle_alpha   90.00
_cell.angle_beta   90.00
_cell.angle_gamma   90.00
#
_symmetry.space_group_name_H-M   'P 1'
#
loop_
_entity.id
_entity.type
_entity.pdbx_description
1 polymer ?
#
loop_
_entity_poly.entity_id
_entity_poly.type
_entity_poly.pdbx_seq_one_letter_code
_entity_poly.pdbx_strand_id
1 'polypeptide(L)'
;MDIFNYGDTFLDNNIVERMNRYIFLSRKNSLFFGSHKGAERGAILYTIALTCRMHKVNLFKYLTDVINRTAEWQPNTPLEKYRELLPDK
;
A
#
# COMPACT_ATOMS: atom_id res chain seq x y z
N MET A 1 6.26 -6.49 -21.42
CA MET A 1 5.54 -5.26 -21.82
C MET A 1 6.54 -4.40 -22.57
N ASP A 2 6.24 -4.07 -23.81
CA ASP A 2 7.13 -3.30 -24.68
C ASP A 2 6.66 -1.84 -24.68
N ILE A 3 7.36 -1.00 -23.95
CA ILE A 3 6.98 0.40 -23.67
C ILE A 3 6.96 1.28 -24.94
N PHE A 4 7.52 0.80 -26.05
CA PHE A 4 7.53 1.51 -27.32
C PHE A 4 6.27 1.28 -28.16
N ASN A 5 5.43 0.31 -27.78
CA ASN A 5 4.22 -0.05 -28.53
C ASN A 5 2.92 0.49 -27.92
N TYR A 6 2.96 1.06 -26.71
CA TYR A 6 1.77 1.57 -26.01
C TYR A 6 1.97 3.04 -25.59
N GLY A 7 1.05 3.92 -26.02
CA GLY A 7 1.11 5.36 -25.76
C GLY A 7 0.54 5.81 -24.40
N ASP A 8 0.16 4.85 -23.56
CA ASP A 8 -0.43 5.06 -22.24
C ASP A 8 0.62 4.97 -21.10
N THR A 9 1.86 4.61 -21.42
CA THR A 9 2.97 4.53 -20.45
C THR A 9 3.96 5.67 -20.62
N PHE A 10 4.34 6.30 -19.51
CA PHE A 10 5.42 7.29 -19.49
C PHE A 10 6.78 6.61 -19.74
N LEU A 11 7.66 7.28 -20.49
CA LEU A 11 9.04 6.84 -20.72
C LEU A 11 9.93 7.00 -19.47
N ASP A 12 9.48 7.79 -18.49
CA ASP A 12 10.15 8.03 -17.22
C ASP A 12 9.42 7.39 -16.04
N ASN A 13 10.17 7.10 -14.96
CA ASN A 13 9.64 6.53 -13.73
C ASN A 13 9.34 7.60 -12.65
N ASN A 14 9.30 8.89 -13.00
CA ASN A 14 9.34 9.97 -12.00
C ASN A 14 8.20 9.88 -11.00
N ILE A 15 7.04 9.38 -11.44
CA ILE A 15 5.86 9.16 -10.59
C ILE A 15 6.20 8.14 -9.48
N VAL A 16 6.80 7.02 -9.85
CA VAL A 16 7.18 5.93 -8.93
C VAL A 16 8.28 6.41 -7.99
N GLU A 17 9.31 7.07 -8.50
CA GLU A 17 10.40 7.60 -7.66
C GLU A 17 9.91 8.63 -6.65
N ARG A 18 8.99 9.51 -7.06
CA ARG A 18 8.37 10.50 -6.19
C ARG A 18 7.60 9.85 -5.04
N MET A 19 6.93 8.73 -5.29
CA MET A 19 6.24 7.97 -4.24
C MET A 19 7.23 7.29 -3.30
N ASN A 20 8.26 6.65 -3.85
CA ASN A 20 9.30 5.99 -3.06
C ASN A 20 10.05 6.95 -2.13
N ARG A 21 10.26 8.22 -2.54
CA ARG A 21 10.89 9.24 -1.67
C ARG A 21 10.22 9.36 -0.30
N TYR A 22 8.90 9.21 -0.20
CA TYR A 22 8.20 9.26 1.08
C TYR A 22 8.55 8.08 1.99
N ILE A 23 8.73 6.88 1.42
CA ILE A 23 9.20 5.71 2.17
C ILE A 23 10.61 5.96 2.70
N PHE A 24 11.52 6.46 1.86
CA PHE A 24 12.90 6.74 2.27
C PHE A 24 12.98 7.79 3.39
N LEU A 25 12.16 8.85 3.32
CA LEU A 25 12.06 9.83 4.42
C LEU A 25 11.55 9.19 5.71
N SER A 26 10.54 8.31 5.63
CA SER A 26 10.03 7.60 6.80
C SER A 26 11.04 6.64 7.41
N ARG A 27 11.79 5.90 6.58
CA ARG A 27 12.91 5.02 7.01
C ARG A 27 14.01 5.80 7.72
N LYS A 28 14.32 7.02 7.28
CA LYS A 28 15.28 7.89 7.98
C LYS A 28 14.80 8.29 9.39
N ASN A 29 13.49 8.44 9.58
CA ASN A 29 12.88 8.79 10.88
C ASN A 29 12.60 7.55 11.77
N SER A 30 12.68 6.35 11.21
CA SER A 30 12.57 5.07 11.92
C SER A 30 13.80 4.24 11.56
N LEU A 31 14.96 4.65 12.10
CA LEU A 31 16.27 4.09 11.75
C LEU A 31 16.35 2.56 11.91
N PHE A 32 15.45 1.95 12.69
CA PHE A 32 15.45 0.51 12.93
C PHE A 32 14.02 -0.03 13.06
N PHE A 33 13.64 -0.93 12.15
CA PHE A 33 12.63 -1.94 12.46
C PHE A 33 13.32 -2.98 13.34
N GLY A 34 12.95 -3.08 14.62
CA GLY A 34 13.65 -3.90 15.64
C GLY A 34 13.75 -5.40 15.34
N SER A 35 13.20 -5.89 14.22
CA SER A 35 13.39 -7.24 13.70
C SER A 35 13.08 -7.30 12.19
N HIS A 36 13.55 -8.34 11.50
CA HIS A 36 13.22 -8.58 10.09
C HIS A 36 11.70 -8.72 9.86
N LYS A 37 10.99 -9.43 10.76
CA LYS A 37 9.52 -9.53 10.74
C LYS A 37 8.84 -8.17 10.92
N GLY A 38 9.42 -7.30 11.76
CA GLY A 38 8.95 -5.93 11.91
C GLY A 38 9.12 -5.11 10.62
N ALA A 39 10.24 -5.30 9.91
CA ALA A 39 10.50 -4.65 8.64
C ALA A 39 9.52 -5.12 7.54
N GLU A 40 9.21 -6.41 7.49
CA GLU A 40 8.23 -6.98 6.56
C GLU A 40 6.83 -6.38 6.78
N ARG A 41 6.37 -6.34 8.04
CA ARG A 41 5.09 -5.69 8.41
C ARG A 41 5.09 -4.19 8.07
N GLY A 42 6.20 -3.51 8.31
CA GLY A 42 6.38 -2.10 7.94
C GLY A 42 6.29 -1.88 6.43
N ALA A 43 6.90 -2.76 5.63
CA ALA A 43 6.81 -2.71 4.17
C ALA A 43 5.36 -2.85 3.68
N ILE A 44 4.58 -3.77 4.26
CA ILE A 44 3.15 -3.94 3.95
C ILE A 44 2.37 -2.65 4.26
N LEU A 45 2.60 -2.05 5.43
CA LEU A 45 1.94 -0.81 5.83
C LEU A 45 2.28 0.35 4.89
N TYR A 46 3.54 0.50 4.49
CA TYR A 46 3.94 1.53 3.54
C TYR A 46 3.29 1.36 2.17
N THR A 47 3.19 0.13 1.68
CA THR A 47 2.49 -0.16 0.43
C THR A 47 1.03 0.28 0.51
N ILE A 48 0.30 -0.12 1.55
CA ILE A 48 -1.10 0.28 1.76
C ILE A 48 -1.24 1.82 1.85
N ALA A 49 -0.35 2.48 2.60
CA ALA A 49 -0.35 3.92 2.75
C ALA A 49 -0.14 4.66 1.43
N LEU A 50 0.79 4.19 0.60
CA LEU A 50 1.04 4.75 -0.73
C LEU A 50 -0.13 4.51 -1.67
N THR A 51 -0.71 3.31 -1.70
CA THR A 51 -1.90 3.03 -2.51
C THR A 51 -3.07 3.92 -2.09
N CYS A 52 -3.35 4.06 -0.80
CA CYS A 52 -4.39 5.00 -0.32
C CYS A 52 -4.12 6.43 -0.82
N ARG A 53 -2.87 6.88 -0.76
CA ARG A 53 -2.48 8.19 -1.26
C ARG A 53 -2.66 8.33 -2.78
N MET A 54 -2.34 7.31 -3.56
CA MET A 54 -2.52 7.27 -5.02
C MET A 54 -4.00 7.44 -5.38
N HIS A 55 -4.88 6.75 -4.67
CA HIS A 55 -6.32 6.77 -4.89
C HIS A 55 -7.04 7.90 -4.12
N LYS A 56 -6.30 8.82 -3.48
CA LYS A 56 -6.84 9.94 -2.69
C LYS A 56 -7.77 9.49 -1.56
N VAL A 57 -7.54 8.28 -1.03
CA VAL A 57 -8.27 7.70 0.11
C VAL A 57 -7.56 8.09 1.41
N ASN A 58 -8.33 8.45 2.44
CA ASN A 58 -7.77 8.71 3.77
C ASN A 58 -7.33 7.40 4.43
N LEU A 59 -6.03 7.27 4.72
CA LEU A 59 -5.43 6.06 5.28
C LEU A 59 -6.04 5.63 6.62
N PHE A 60 -6.28 6.57 7.54
CA PHE A 60 -6.84 6.23 8.85
C PHE A 60 -8.26 5.70 8.70
N LYS A 61 -9.12 6.36 7.92
CA LYS A 61 -10.47 5.89 7.63
C LYS A 61 -10.46 4.50 6.99
N TYR A 62 -9.56 4.27 6.03
CA TYR A 62 -9.37 2.98 5.38
C TYR A 62 -9.00 1.89 6.39
N LEU A 63 -7.98 2.11 7.22
CA LEU A 63 -7.54 1.11 8.20
C LEU A 63 -8.64 0.83 9.24
N THR A 64 -9.35 1.85 9.70
CA THR A 64 -10.49 1.68 10.62
C THR A 64 -11.60 0.86 9.98
N ASP A 65 -11.98 1.14 8.72
CA ASP A 65 -12.99 0.36 8.00
C ASP A 65 -12.58 -1.11 7.84
N VAL A 66 -11.34 -1.35 7.39
CA VAL A 66 -10.80 -2.70 7.20
C VAL A 66 -10.78 -3.48 8.50
N ILE A 67 -10.27 -2.90 9.59
CA ILE A 67 -10.19 -3.59 10.89
C ILE A 67 -11.59 -3.90 11.42
N ASN A 68 -12.52 -2.93 11.37
CA ASN A 68 -13.88 -3.13 11.88
C ASN A 68 -14.62 -4.23 11.08
N ARG A 69 -14.54 -4.18 9.75
CA ARG A 69 -15.20 -5.18 8.89
C ARG A 69 -14.60 -6.57 9.08
N THR A 70 -13.29 -6.67 9.16
CA THR A 70 -12.61 -7.97 9.33
C THR A 70 -12.80 -8.56 10.72
N ALA A 71 -13.03 -7.75 11.75
CA ALA A 71 -13.33 -8.23 13.10
C ALA A 71 -14.68 -8.97 13.20
N GLU A 72 -15.65 -8.64 12.34
CA GLU A 72 -16.97 -9.29 12.30
C GLU A 72 -16.97 -10.59 11.48
N TRP A 73 -15.87 -10.90 10.79
CA TRP A 73 -15.80 -12.02 9.86
C TRP A 73 -15.45 -13.34 10.54
N GLN A 74 -15.96 -14.44 9.98
CA GLN A 74 -15.66 -15.78 10.46
C GLN A 74 -14.20 -16.14 10.14
N PRO A 75 -13.52 -16.98 10.96
CA PRO A 75 -12.10 -17.32 10.81
C PRO A 75 -11.69 -17.91 9.43
N ASN A 76 -12.65 -18.40 8.65
CA ASN A 76 -12.45 -19.02 7.32
C ASN A 76 -13.08 -18.21 6.18
N THR A 77 -13.08 -16.88 6.30
CA THR A 77 -13.67 -16.02 5.26
C THR A 77 -12.88 -16.12 3.95
N PRO A 78 -13.54 -16.30 2.79
CA PRO A 78 -12.86 -16.42 1.50
C PRO A 78 -11.99 -15.21 1.17
N LEU A 79 -10.84 -15.46 0.53
CA LEU A 79 -9.87 -14.41 0.16
C LEU A 79 -10.49 -13.34 -0.77
N GLU A 80 -11.44 -13.74 -1.62
CA GLU A 80 -12.11 -12.85 -2.56
C GLU A 80 -12.78 -11.65 -1.87
N LYS A 81 -13.29 -11.85 -0.64
CA LYS A 81 -13.92 -10.78 0.13
C LYS A 81 -12.94 -9.66 0.51
N TYR A 82 -11.64 -9.96 0.59
CA TYR A 82 -10.60 -8.96 0.85
C TYR A 82 -10.26 -8.12 -0.38
N ARG A 83 -10.57 -8.59 -1.61
CA ARG A 83 -10.40 -7.76 -2.82
C ARG A 83 -11.29 -6.52 -2.76
N GLU A 84 -12.49 -6.68 -2.21
CA GLU A 84 -13.42 -5.59 -1.90
C GLU A 84 -12.98 -4.72 -0.72
N LEU A 85 -11.79 -4.90 -0.16
CA LEU A 85 -11.25 -4.01 0.86
C LEU A 85 -10.11 -3.16 0.35
N LEU A 86 -9.56 -3.45 -0.83
CA LEU A 86 -8.40 -2.72 -1.32
C LEU A 86 -8.75 -1.26 -1.71
N PRO A 87 -7.78 -0.33 -1.65
CA PRO A 87 -8.03 1.08 -1.95
C PRO A 87 -8.08 1.39 -3.46
N ASP A 88 -7.72 0.43 -4.32
CA ASP A 88 -7.57 0.55 -5.77
C ASP A 88 -8.79 0.07 -6.58
N LYS A 89 -9.95 -0.09 -5.93
CA LYS A 89 -11.18 -0.52 -6.60
C LYS A 89 -11.59 0.38 -7.76
#